data_AF-A0A397B5B3-F1
#
_entry.id   AF-A0A397B5B3-F1
#
_cell.length_a   1.000
_cell.length_b   1.000
_cell.length_c   1.000
_cell.angle_alpha   90.00
_cell.angle_beta   90.00
_cell.angle_gamma   90.00
#
_symmetry.space_group_name_H-M   'P 1'
#
loop_
_entity.id
_entity.type
_entity.pdbx_description
1 polymer ?
#
loop_
_entity_poly.entity_id
_entity_poly.type
_entity_poly.pdbx_seq_one_letter_code
_entity_poly.pdbx_strand_id
1 'polypeptide(L)'
;MTQWGKLASASRLLRRTFVQANSPHHARAFSSSPHPSESFLSGTNNVYVEEMYKTWSKDPTSVHKSWDVYFRQVDQGAVPGEAFIPPPTVQSGVTPVARSAAAAVNASTDINHALGLSYLIRAYQSRGHEVAKLDPLGLDVRPSLPELDISMYGFTEADLDKTISIPKNLYVLSNL
;
A
#
# COMPACT_ATOMS: atom_id res chain seq x y z
N MET A 1 63.05 20.64 13.87
CA MET A 1 62.90 19.69 14.99
C MET A 1 61.89 20.29 15.96
N THR A 2 60.72 19.76 16.28
CA THR A 2 60.01 18.53 15.93
C THR A 2 58.56 18.80 16.31
N GLN A 3 57.60 18.52 15.41
CA GLN A 3 56.18 18.55 15.71
C GLN A 3 55.80 17.42 16.67
N TRP A 4 54.93 17.68 17.64
CA TRP A 4 54.13 16.64 18.30
C TRP A 4 52.73 17.19 18.60
N GLY A 5 51.73 16.65 17.92
CA GLY A 5 50.33 16.97 18.10
C GLY A 5 49.70 16.26 19.30
N LYS A 6 48.58 16.82 19.76
CA LYS A 6 47.50 16.07 20.41
C LYS A 6 46.17 16.65 19.95
N LEU A 7 45.49 15.91 19.07
CA LEU A 7 44.07 16.08 18.77
C LEU A 7 43.29 15.59 19.98
N ALA A 8 42.65 16.50 20.73
CA ALA A 8 41.66 16.13 21.72
C ALA A 8 40.27 16.20 21.06
N SER A 9 39.67 15.02 20.91
CA SER A 9 38.32 14.81 20.39
C SER A 9 37.29 15.51 21.29
N ALA A 10 36.54 16.45 20.72
CA ALA A 10 35.44 17.10 21.41
C ALA A 10 34.18 16.21 21.34
N SER A 11 33.99 15.41 22.38
CA SER A 11 32.78 14.61 22.60
C SER A 11 31.57 15.52 22.78
N ARG A 12 30.71 15.65 21.76
CA ARG A 12 29.38 16.27 21.90
C ARG A 12 28.48 15.32 22.71
N LEU A 13 28.41 15.54 24.02
CA LEU A 13 27.40 14.94 24.87
C LEU A 13 26.05 15.60 24.58
N LEU A 14 25.31 15.08 23.60
CA LEU A 14 23.87 15.33 23.53
C LEU A 14 23.22 14.51 24.64
N ARG A 15 23.00 15.14 25.79
CA ARG A 15 22.08 14.64 26.82
C ARG A 15 20.68 14.64 26.22
N ARG A 16 20.26 13.51 25.66
CA ARG A 16 18.87 13.25 25.31
C ARG A 16 18.11 13.05 26.62
N THR A 17 17.51 14.11 27.13
CA THR A 17 16.55 14.04 28.23
C THR A 17 15.35 13.23 27.76
N PHE A 18 15.26 11.97 28.19
CA PHE A 18 14.05 11.18 28.07
C PHE A 18 13.04 11.73 29.08
N VAL A 19 12.01 12.43 28.58
CA VAL A 19 10.79 12.66 29.34
C VAL A 19 10.04 11.34 29.33
N GLN A 20 10.05 10.64 30.47
CA GLN A 20 9.24 9.45 30.67
C GLN A 20 7.80 9.89 30.87
N ALA A 21 7.04 9.95 29.78
CA ALA A 21 5.59 10.04 29.85
C ALA A 21 5.07 8.69 30.34
N ASN A 22 4.57 8.68 31.57
CA ASN A 22 3.84 7.55 32.14
C ASN A 22 2.47 7.49 31.45
N SER A 23 2.41 6.82 30.30
CA SER A 23 1.16 6.64 29.56
C SER A 23 0.45 5.37 30.04
N PRO A 24 -0.86 5.44 30.37
CA PRO A 24 -1.64 4.26 30.69
C PRO A 24 -1.63 3.29 29.49
N HIS A 25 -1.49 2.00 29.79
CA HIS A 25 -1.50 0.90 28.83
C HIS A 25 -2.84 0.83 28.08
N HIS A 26 -3.02 1.67 27.06
CA HIS A 26 -4.08 1.48 26.09
C HIS A 26 -3.64 0.34 25.19
N ALA A 27 -4.04 -0.88 25.51
CA ALA A 27 -4.03 -1.98 24.57
C ALA A 27 -4.73 -1.49 23.30
N ARG A 28 -3.95 -1.27 22.25
CA ARG A 28 -4.46 -0.82 20.96
C ARG A 28 -5.47 -1.87 20.51
N ALA A 29 -6.75 -1.49 20.40
CA ALA A 29 -7.73 -2.38 19.82
C ALA A 29 -7.24 -2.71 18.41
N PHE A 30 -7.04 -4.00 18.11
CA PHE A 30 -6.63 -4.49 16.79
C PHE A 30 -7.72 -4.27 15.71
N SER A 31 -8.60 -3.28 15.91
CA SER A 31 -9.72 -2.89 15.07
C SER A 31 -9.50 -1.58 14.31
N SER A 32 -8.29 -0.99 14.33
CA SER A 32 -7.98 0.17 13.49
C SER A 32 -8.00 -0.20 12.00
N SER A 33 -8.48 0.72 11.14
CA SER A 33 -8.47 0.57 9.67
C SER A 33 -7.19 -0.15 9.18
N PRO A 34 -7.29 -1.28 8.47
CA PRO A 34 -6.12 -2.08 8.13
C PRO A 34 -5.16 -1.27 7.26
N HIS A 35 -3.97 -0.99 7.78
CA HIS A 35 -2.88 -0.60 6.91
C HIS A 35 -2.55 -1.81 6.01
N PRO A 36 -2.25 -1.65 4.71
CA PRO A 36 -1.98 -2.79 3.82
C PRO A 36 -0.84 -3.69 4.32
N SER A 37 0.16 -3.12 5.01
CA SER A 37 1.24 -3.89 5.66
C SER A 37 0.81 -4.67 6.91
N GLU A 38 -0.40 -4.44 7.43
CA GLU A 38 -0.98 -5.06 8.62
C GLU A 38 -2.25 -5.86 8.28
N SER A 39 -2.46 -6.20 7.01
CA SER A 39 -3.64 -6.96 6.56
C SER A 39 -3.78 -8.31 7.25
N PHE A 40 -2.71 -8.87 7.83
CA PHE A 40 -2.71 -10.12 8.59
C PHE A 40 -3.46 -10.03 9.92
N LEU A 41 -3.69 -8.81 10.43
CA LEU A 41 -4.45 -8.54 11.67
C LEU A 41 -5.96 -8.46 11.44
N SER A 42 -6.39 -8.31 10.17
CA SER A 42 -7.79 -8.14 9.79
C SER A 42 -8.51 -9.49 9.65
N GLY A 43 -9.81 -9.52 9.97
CA GLY A 43 -10.68 -10.66 9.71
C GLY A 43 -10.50 -11.84 10.69
N THR A 44 -10.40 -13.06 10.14
CA THR A 44 -10.42 -14.33 10.89
C THR A 44 -9.21 -14.54 11.82
N ASN A 45 -8.10 -13.83 11.60
CA ASN A 45 -6.86 -14.03 12.35
C ASN A 45 -6.77 -13.21 13.65
N ASN A 46 -7.69 -12.27 13.88
CA ASN A 46 -7.59 -11.33 15.00
C ASN A 46 -7.63 -12.05 16.37
N VAL A 47 -8.53 -13.04 16.52
CA VAL A 47 -8.66 -13.83 17.75
C VAL A 47 -7.34 -14.50 18.16
N TYR A 48 -6.58 -15.01 17.19
CA TYR A 48 -5.29 -15.63 17.43
C TYR A 48 -4.22 -14.61 17.84
N VAL A 49 -4.19 -13.44 17.19
CA VAL A 49 -3.24 -12.37 17.52
C VAL A 49 -3.51 -11.79 18.91
N GLU A 50 -4.77 -11.68 19.32
CA GLU A 50 -5.14 -11.27 20.67
C GLU A 50 -4.64 -12.24 21.75
N GLU A 51 -4.77 -13.55 21.52
CA GLU A 51 -4.26 -14.57 22.44
C GLU A 51 -2.73 -14.56 22.52
N MET A 52 -2.08 -14.39 21.38
CA MET A 52 -0.63 -14.26 21.28
C MET A 52 -0.12 -12.98 21.98
N TYR A 53 -0.86 -11.87 21.90
CA TYR A 53 -0.56 -10.66 22.66
C TYR A 53 -0.76 -10.86 24.16
N LYS A 54 -1.83 -11.55 24.58
CA LYS A 54 -2.10 -11.88 26.00
C LYS A 54 -1.00 -12.74 26.61
N THR A 55 -0.45 -13.67 25.85
CA THR A 55 0.66 -14.53 26.30
C THR A 55 1.99 -13.76 26.30
N TRP A 56 2.27 -13.00 25.23
CA TRP A 56 3.44 -12.13 25.13
C TRP A 56 3.52 -11.08 26.24
N SER A 57 2.38 -10.48 26.61
CA SER A 57 2.30 -9.48 27.69
C SER A 57 2.70 -10.05 29.06
N LYS A 58 2.60 -11.37 29.25
CA LYS A 58 3.06 -12.07 30.46
C LYS A 58 4.52 -12.51 30.34
N ASP A 59 4.90 -13.03 29.17
CA ASP A 59 6.26 -13.46 28.87
C ASP A 59 6.64 -13.09 27.43
N PRO A 60 7.56 -12.12 27.23
CA PRO A 60 7.99 -11.72 25.89
C PRO A 60 8.66 -12.82 25.07
N THR A 61 9.10 -13.92 25.70
CA THR A 61 9.73 -15.05 25.02
C THR A 61 8.73 -16.12 24.55
N SER A 62 7.44 -15.98 24.90
CA SER A 62 6.39 -16.94 24.52
C SER A 62 6.02 -16.91 23.05
N VAL A 63 6.46 -15.89 22.31
CA VAL A 63 6.16 -15.68 20.89
C VAL A 63 7.45 -15.60 20.08
N HIS A 64 7.33 -15.83 18.78
CA HIS A 64 8.47 -15.74 17.87
C HIS A 64 9.05 -14.31 17.84
N LYS A 65 10.36 -14.19 17.57
CA LYS A 65 11.09 -12.91 17.65
C LYS A 65 10.49 -11.80 16.79
N SER A 66 9.90 -12.14 15.65
CA SER A 66 9.19 -11.18 14.78
C SER A 66 7.97 -10.54 15.47
N TRP A 67 7.25 -11.33 16.28
CA TRP A 67 6.09 -10.86 17.04
C TRP A 67 6.48 -10.08 18.29
N ASP A 68 7.58 -10.46 18.93
CA ASP A 68 8.17 -9.68 20.02
C ASP A 68 8.52 -8.25 19.57
N VAL A 69 9.19 -8.12 18.42
CA VAL A 69 9.51 -6.80 17.87
C VAL A 69 8.25 -6.02 17.51
N TYR A 70 7.28 -6.68 16.85
CA TYR A 70 6.00 -6.07 16.48
C TYR A 70 5.24 -5.52 17.69
N PHE A 71 5.02 -6.34 18.74
CA PHE A 71 4.26 -5.93 19.91
C PHE A 71 4.98 -4.85 20.74
N ARG A 72 6.32 -4.90 20.85
CA ARG A 72 7.07 -3.79 21.47
C ARG A 72 6.87 -2.47 20.73
N GLN A 73 6.76 -2.51 19.41
CA GLN A 73 6.59 -1.31 18.60
C GLN A 73 5.16 -0.78 18.71
N VAL A 74 4.17 -1.67 18.81
CA VAL A 74 2.78 -1.31 19.16
C VAL A 74 2.70 -0.66 20.55
N ASP A 75 3.38 -1.21 21.57
CA ASP A 75 3.43 -0.65 22.92
C ASP A 75 4.15 0.71 22.99
N GLN A 76 5.12 0.94 22.09
CA GLN A 76 5.78 2.22 21.92
C GLN A 76 4.92 3.28 21.23
N GLY A 77 3.68 2.94 20.87
CA GLY A 77 2.73 3.84 20.23
C GLY A 77 2.94 4.00 18.72
N ALA A 78 3.55 3.02 18.06
CA ALA A 78 3.71 3.05 16.61
C ALA A 78 2.35 3.11 15.89
N VAL A 79 2.28 3.96 14.86
CA VAL A 79 1.10 4.12 14.03
C VAL A 79 0.84 2.86 13.18
N PRO A 80 -0.41 2.58 12.79
CA PRO A 80 -0.74 1.46 11.91
C PRO A 80 0.14 1.44 10.65
N GLY A 81 0.88 0.35 10.44
CA GLY A 81 1.77 0.15 9.30
C GLY A 81 3.26 0.32 9.57
N GLU A 82 3.63 0.97 10.69
CA GLU A 82 5.04 1.15 11.09
C GLU A 82 5.53 0.11 12.10
N ALA A 83 4.61 -0.63 12.75
CA ALA A 83 4.96 -1.66 13.73
C ALA A 83 5.50 -2.95 13.08
N PHE A 84 5.17 -3.18 11.80
CA PHE A 84 5.66 -4.33 11.06
C PHE A 84 6.99 -4.02 10.36
N ILE A 85 8.06 -4.71 10.78
CA ILE A 85 9.37 -4.66 10.14
C ILE A 85 9.60 -5.99 9.40
N PRO A 86 9.60 -6.01 8.05
CA PRO A 86 9.89 -7.23 7.30
C PRO A 86 11.34 -7.66 7.52
N PRO A 87 11.61 -8.98 7.60
CA PRO A 87 12.97 -9.49 7.64
C PRO A 87 13.77 -9.00 6.42
N PRO A 88 15.08 -8.73 6.55
CA PRO A 88 15.92 -8.23 5.44
C PRO A 88 16.03 -9.20 4.25
N THR A 89 15.59 -10.45 4.40
CA THR A 89 15.50 -11.44 3.32
C THR A 89 14.23 -11.34 2.47
N VAL A 90 13.20 -10.62 2.92
CA VAL A 90 11.90 -10.41 2.22
C VAL A 90 11.87 -9.02 1.56
N GLN A 91 13.04 -8.46 1.24
CA GLN A 91 13.22 -7.08 0.76
C GLN A 91 12.82 -6.85 -0.71
N SER A 92 11.88 -7.64 -1.24
CA SER A 92 11.23 -7.37 -2.51
C SER A 92 9.82 -6.83 -2.24
N GLY A 93 9.72 -5.55 -1.87
CA GLY A 93 8.45 -4.80 -1.95
C GLY A 93 7.93 -4.10 -0.70
N VAL A 94 8.53 -4.31 0.49
CA VAL A 94 8.13 -3.60 1.72
C VAL A 94 9.31 -2.81 2.28
N THR A 95 9.56 -1.66 1.69
CA THR A 95 10.26 -0.59 2.37
C THR A 95 9.29 0.03 3.39
N PRO A 96 9.67 0.27 4.66
CA PRO A 96 8.96 1.22 5.50
C PRO A 96 9.24 2.60 4.90
N VAL A 97 8.47 2.94 3.88
CA VAL A 97 8.52 4.26 3.28
C VAL A 97 7.72 5.12 4.25
N ALA A 98 8.32 6.20 4.74
CA ALA A 98 7.57 7.44 4.89
C ALA A 98 7.00 7.76 3.50
N ARG A 99 5.93 7.07 3.08
CA ARG A 99 5.31 7.27 1.77
C ARG A 99 4.85 8.70 1.81
N SER A 100 5.57 9.57 1.12
CA SER A 100 5.06 10.89 0.77
C SER A 100 3.64 10.68 0.26
N ALA A 101 2.64 11.36 0.84
CA ALA A 101 1.24 11.16 0.50
C ALA A 101 1.01 11.18 -1.02
N ALA A 102 1.78 11.99 -1.76
CA ALA A 102 1.82 12.04 -3.21
C ALA A 102 2.08 10.68 -3.89
N ALA A 103 3.00 9.85 -3.37
CA ALA A 103 3.31 8.54 -3.93
C ALA A 103 2.17 7.52 -3.69
N ALA A 104 1.48 7.61 -2.56
CA ALA A 104 0.30 6.78 -2.29
C ALA A 104 -0.89 7.18 -3.17
N VAL A 105 -1.08 8.49 -3.38
CA VAL A 105 -2.11 9.03 -4.29
C VAL A 105 -1.83 8.59 -5.73
N ASN A 106 -0.60 8.76 -6.23
CA ASN A 106 -0.25 8.32 -7.58
C ASN A 106 -0.46 6.81 -7.78
N ALA A 107 -0.05 5.98 -6.82
CA ALA A 107 -0.29 4.54 -6.88
C ALA A 107 -1.79 4.19 -6.90
N SER A 108 -2.62 4.92 -6.16
CA SER A 108 -4.07 4.73 -6.21
C SER A 108 -4.66 5.16 -7.56
N THR A 109 -4.18 6.26 -8.14
CA THR A 109 -4.56 6.71 -9.49
C THR A 109 -4.17 5.69 -10.55
N ASP A 110 -2.96 5.13 -10.50
CA ASP A 110 -2.49 4.11 -11.45
C ASP A 110 -3.36 2.84 -11.39
N ILE A 111 -3.76 2.41 -10.19
CA ILE A 111 -4.66 1.26 -10.02
C ILE A 111 -6.05 1.56 -10.60
N ASN A 112 -6.60 2.75 -10.31
CA ASN A 112 -7.90 3.15 -10.84
C ASN A 112 -7.89 3.24 -12.38
N HIS A 113 -6.81 3.78 -12.96
CA HIS A 113 -6.61 3.81 -14.40
C HIS A 113 -6.49 2.39 -15.00
N ALA A 114 -5.73 1.49 -14.38
CA ALA A 114 -5.64 0.11 -14.86
C ALA A 114 -6.99 -0.61 -14.84
N LEU A 115 -7.81 -0.38 -13.81
CA LEU A 115 -9.17 -0.93 -13.70
C LEU A 115 -10.10 -0.32 -14.76
N GLY A 116 -10.15 1.01 -14.87
CA GLY A 116 -10.95 1.72 -15.86
C GLY A 116 -10.63 1.25 -17.28
N LEU A 117 -9.34 1.13 -17.61
CA LEU A 117 -8.88 0.64 -18.91
C LEU A 117 -9.33 -0.80 -19.18
N SER A 118 -9.27 -1.67 -18.16
CA SER A 118 -9.74 -3.06 -18.30
C SER A 118 -11.23 -3.15 -18.60
N TYR A 119 -12.06 -2.29 -18.01
CA TYR A 119 -13.49 -2.23 -18.31
C TYR A 119 -13.76 -1.67 -19.70
N LEU A 120 -13.06 -0.61 -20.09
CA LEU A 120 -13.15 -0.04 -21.43
C LEU A 120 -12.82 -1.08 -22.51
N ILE A 121 -11.73 -1.84 -22.35
CA ILE A 121 -11.35 -2.91 -23.27
C ILE A 121 -12.48 -3.93 -23.41
N ARG A 122 -13.11 -4.36 -22.31
CA ARG A 122 -14.24 -5.30 -22.36
C ARG A 122 -15.48 -4.72 -23.05
N ALA A 123 -15.79 -3.45 -22.81
CA ALA A 123 -16.89 -2.77 -23.47
C ALA A 123 -16.68 -2.75 -24.99
N TYR A 124 -15.47 -2.44 -25.45
CA TYR A 124 -15.10 -2.51 -26.86
C TYR A 124 -15.13 -3.94 -27.43
N GLN A 125 -14.69 -4.95 -26.68
CA GLN A 125 -14.75 -6.34 -27.12
C GLN A 125 -16.19 -6.85 -27.29
N SER A 126 -17.08 -6.50 -26.37
CA SER A 126 -18.47 -6.94 -26.38
C SER A 126 -19.34 -6.15 -27.35
N ARG A 127 -19.26 -4.81 -27.33
CA ARG A 127 -20.16 -3.92 -28.08
C ARG A 127 -19.48 -3.09 -29.18
N GLY A 128 -18.16 -3.20 -29.37
CA GLY A 128 -17.44 -2.41 -30.38
C GLY A 128 -17.92 -2.64 -31.81
N HIS A 129 -18.48 -3.83 -32.09
CA HIS A 129 -19.08 -4.16 -33.38
C HIS A 129 -20.30 -3.28 -33.71
N GLU A 130 -20.99 -2.74 -32.71
CA GLU A 130 -22.14 -1.84 -32.89
C GLU A 130 -21.70 -0.46 -33.42
N VAL A 131 -20.51 0.03 -33.07
CA VAL A 131 -19.99 1.33 -33.55
C VAL A 131 -19.08 1.18 -34.78
N ALA A 132 -18.73 -0.05 -35.15
CA ALA A 132 -17.88 -0.32 -36.31
C ALA A 132 -18.50 0.19 -37.62
N LYS A 133 -17.70 0.90 -38.43
CA LYS A 133 -18.10 1.39 -39.75
C LYS A 133 -18.10 0.26 -40.78
N LEU A 134 -19.14 -0.56 -40.74
CA LEU A 134 -19.29 -1.74 -41.61
C LEU A 134 -20.11 -1.46 -42.87
N ASP A 135 -20.92 -0.42 -42.88
CA ASP A 135 -21.76 -0.05 -44.01
C ASP A 135 -20.99 0.85 -45.00
N PRO A 136 -20.65 0.37 -46.21
CA PRO A 136 -19.99 1.18 -47.23
C PRO A 136 -20.91 2.22 -47.87
N LEU A 137 -22.23 2.07 -47.74
CA LEU A 137 -23.23 2.99 -48.29
C LEU A 137 -23.61 4.11 -47.31
N GLY A 138 -23.35 3.94 -46.01
CA GLY A 138 -23.55 4.96 -44.98
C GLY A 138 -25.01 5.30 -44.72
N LEU A 139 -25.92 4.34 -44.92
CA LEU A 139 -27.35 4.50 -44.70
C LEU A 139 -27.77 4.19 -43.26
N ASP A 140 -26.92 3.45 -42.54
CA ASP A 140 -27.20 3.00 -41.19
C ASP A 140 -26.95 4.11 -40.15
N VAL A 141 -28.01 4.60 -39.51
CA VAL A 141 -27.93 5.59 -38.41
C VAL A 141 -27.85 4.85 -37.08
N ARG A 142 -26.64 4.78 -36.54
CA ARG A 142 -26.38 4.02 -35.31
C ARG A 142 -26.46 4.92 -34.05
N PRO A 143 -27.05 4.44 -32.95
CA PRO A 143 -27.14 5.19 -31.72
C PRO A 143 -25.76 5.34 -31.06
N SER A 144 -25.53 6.45 -30.33
CA SER A 144 -24.32 6.62 -29.55
C SER A 144 -24.34 5.71 -28.32
N LEU A 145 -23.28 4.95 -28.09
CA LEU A 145 -23.14 4.09 -26.91
C LEU A 145 -22.28 4.80 -25.85
N PRO A 146 -22.88 5.27 -24.73
CA PRO A 146 -22.11 5.90 -23.66
C PRO A 146 -21.13 4.92 -23.00
N GLU A 147 -21.40 3.61 -23.05
CA GLU A 147 -20.47 2.57 -22.54
C GLU A 147 -19.12 2.52 -23.27
N LEU A 148 -19.00 3.11 -24.46
CA LEU A 148 -17.73 3.18 -25.19
C LEU A 148 -17.01 4.53 -24.97
N ASP A 149 -17.62 5.46 -24.24
CA ASP A 149 -16.99 6.74 -23.92
C ASP A 149 -15.92 6.55 -22.83
N ILE A 150 -14.72 7.05 -23.11
CA ILE A 150 -13.59 7.03 -22.17
C ILE A 150 -13.89 7.82 -20.89
N SER A 151 -14.76 8.83 -20.97
CA SER A 151 -15.11 9.69 -19.84
C SER A 151 -15.82 8.92 -18.72
N MET A 152 -16.60 7.89 -19.07
CA MET A 152 -17.31 7.02 -18.14
C MET A 152 -16.38 6.20 -17.26
N TYR A 153 -15.14 5.98 -17.71
CA TYR A 153 -14.12 5.20 -17.00
C TYR A 153 -13.08 6.07 -16.28
N GLY A 154 -13.33 7.38 -16.20
CA GLY A 154 -12.47 8.33 -15.49
C GLY A 154 -11.26 8.80 -16.30
N PHE A 155 -11.25 8.58 -17.62
CA PHE A 155 -10.22 9.12 -18.50
C PHE A 155 -10.63 10.45 -19.11
N THR A 156 -9.66 11.31 -19.30
CA THR A 156 -9.78 12.55 -20.05
C THR A 156 -8.92 12.50 -21.31
N GLU A 157 -9.11 13.44 -22.24
CA GLU A 157 -8.25 13.53 -23.43
C GLU A 157 -6.76 13.69 -23.07
N ALA A 158 -6.45 14.31 -21.93
CA ALA A 158 -5.08 14.45 -21.43
C ALA A 158 -4.44 13.10 -21.01
N ASP A 159 -5.23 12.04 -20.85
CA ASP A 159 -4.76 10.71 -20.46
C ASP A 159 -4.46 9.81 -21.68
N LEU A 160 -4.85 10.21 -22.90
CA LEU A 160 -4.67 9.39 -24.11
C LEU A 160 -3.20 9.10 -24.43
N ASP A 161 -2.30 10.03 -24.13
CA ASP A 161 -0.86 9.87 -24.36
C ASP A 161 -0.13 9.19 -23.18
N LYS A 162 -0.85 8.87 -22.09
CA LYS A 162 -0.23 8.28 -20.90
C LYS A 162 -0.02 6.78 -21.06
N THR A 163 1.19 6.33 -20.71
CA THR A 163 1.47 4.89 -20.63
C THR A 163 0.94 4.34 -19.32
N ILE A 164 -0.01 3.40 -19.40
CA ILE A 164 -0.59 2.70 -18.25
C ILE A 164 -0.01 1.28 -18.20
N SER A 165 0.57 0.90 -17.06
CA SER A 165 1.09 -0.45 -16.86
C SER A 165 -0.02 -1.38 -16.38
N ILE A 166 -0.43 -2.33 -17.22
CA ILE A 166 -1.45 -3.33 -16.86
C ILE A 166 -0.77 -4.53 -16.19
N PRO A 167 -1.13 -4.88 -14.94
CA PRO A 167 -0.55 -6.03 -14.28
C PRO A 167 -1.10 -7.35 -14.87
N LYS A 168 -0.25 -8.38 -14.96
CA LYS A 168 -0.56 -9.63 -15.68
C LYS A 168 -1.78 -10.38 -15.15
N ASN A 169 -2.10 -10.26 -13.87
CA ASN A 169 -3.27 -10.91 -13.26
C ASN A 169 -4.61 -10.32 -13.76
N LEU A 170 -4.61 -9.05 -14.20
CA LEU A 170 -5.81 -8.41 -14.73
C LEU A 170 -6.20 -8.95 -16.12
N TYR A 171 -5.28 -9.57 -16.86
CA TYR A 171 -5.56 -10.28 -18.11
C TYR A 171 -6.31 -11.60 -17.92
N VAL A 172 -6.21 -12.24 -16.74
CA VAL A 172 -6.81 -13.57 -16.52
C VAL A 172 -8.33 -13.47 -16.36
N LEU A 173 -8.83 -12.36 -15.82
CA LEU A 173 -10.27 -12.15 -15.65
C LEU A 173 -10.99 -11.87 -16.98
N SER A 174 -10.28 -11.54 -18.06
CA SER A 174 -10.88 -11.26 -19.39
C SER A 174 -11.23 -12.52 -20.18
N ASN A 175 -10.84 -13.71 -19.71
CA ASN A 175 -11.03 -14.98 -20.41
C ASN A 175 -12.02 -15.94 -19.69
N LEU A 176 -12.82 -15.40 -18.78
CA LEU A 176 -13.91 -16.09 -18.07
C LEU A 176 -15.25 -15.41 -18.38
#